data_AF-A0A2T7CQG9-F1
#
_entry.id   AF-A0A2T7CQG9-F1
#
_cell.length_a   1.000
_cell.length_b   1.000
_cell.length_c   1.000
_cell.angle_alpha   90.00
_cell.angle_beta   90.00
_cell.angle_gamma   90.00
#
_symmetry.space_group_name_H-M   'P 1'
#
loop_
_entity.id
_entity.type
_entity.pdbx_description
1 polymer ?
#
loop_
_entity_poly.entity_id
_entity_poly.type
_entity_poly.pdbx_seq_one_letter_code
_entity_poly.pdbx_strand_id
1 'polypeptide(L)'
;MAPSQMNFSAVLLVVVLLLPVVMAAGESASAGKYVYCPEHLSGNYKGPCWGLINDAKCKRVCIEESSDNYDGFCDFIQCWCQGTCTSEEAATAGAPIPAA
;
A
#
# COMPACT_ATOMS: atom_id res chain seq x y z
N MET A 1 20.12 -45.52 -10.37
CA MET A 1 20.36 -44.33 -9.53
C MET A 1 19.00 -43.89 -9.00
N ALA A 2 18.70 -44.08 -7.71
CA ALA A 2 17.42 -43.66 -7.13
C ALA A 2 17.54 -42.18 -6.67
N PRO A 3 16.57 -41.31 -6.97
CA PRO A 3 16.60 -39.95 -6.44
C PRO A 3 16.33 -39.97 -4.93
N SER A 4 17.25 -39.41 -4.15
CA SER A 4 17.04 -39.18 -2.73
C SER A 4 15.97 -38.12 -2.52
N GLN A 5 14.95 -38.46 -1.72
CA GLN A 5 13.93 -37.52 -1.25
C GLN A 5 14.61 -36.44 -0.39
N MET A 6 14.71 -35.23 -0.93
CA MET A 6 15.16 -34.05 -0.19
C MET A 6 14.06 -33.64 0.78
N ASN A 7 14.29 -33.80 2.08
CA ASN A 7 13.36 -33.37 3.12
C ASN A 7 13.23 -31.85 3.14
N PHE A 8 12.28 -31.32 2.35
CA PHE A 8 11.97 -29.88 2.28
C PHE A 8 11.69 -29.25 3.65
N SER A 9 11.19 -30.06 4.59
CA SER A 9 10.93 -29.65 5.99
C SER A 9 12.20 -29.24 6.74
N ALA A 10 13.33 -29.92 6.51
CA ALA A 10 14.60 -29.58 7.14
C ALA A 10 15.23 -28.32 6.54
N VAL A 11 15.04 -28.10 5.23
CA VAL A 11 15.52 -26.90 4.52
C VAL A 11 14.79 -25.65 5.02
N LEU A 12 13.47 -25.74 5.21
CA LEU A 12 12.65 -24.62 5.69
C LEU A 12 13.06 -24.18 7.11
N LEU A 13 13.35 -25.13 8.00
CA LEU A 13 13.77 -24.84 9.37
C LEU A 13 15.11 -24.09 9.44
N VAL A 14 16.07 -24.43 8.56
CA VAL A 14 17.39 -23.77 8.52
C VAL A 14 17.28 -22.33 8.04
N VAL A 15 16.42 -22.04 7.06
CA VAL A 15 16.23 -20.67 6.54
C VAL A 15 15.60 -19.76 7.60
N VAL A 16 14.58 -20.25 8.30
CA VAL A 16 13.86 -19.46 9.33
C VAL A 16 14.73 -19.14 10.55
N LEU A 17 15.64 -20.04 10.93
CA LEU A 17 16.51 -19.87 12.11
C LEU A 17 17.72 -18.94 11.87
N LEU A 18 18.19 -18.75 10.63
CA LEU A 18 19.43 -18.03 10.33
C LEU A 18 19.24 -16.57 9.85
N LEU A 19 18.00 -16.09 9.73
CA LEU A 19 17.68 -14.77 9.15
C LEU A 19 17.45 -13.59 10.14
N PRO A 20 17.75 -13.62 11.46
CA PRO A 20 17.35 -12.50 12.29
C PRO A 20 18.26 -11.28 12.07
N VAL A 21 17.63 -10.26 11.49
CA VAL A 21 17.59 -8.87 11.98
C VAL A 21 18.90 -8.06 11.86
N VAL A 22 19.12 -7.47 10.69
CA VAL A 22 19.90 -6.23 10.55
C VAL A 22 18.96 -5.03 10.75
N MET A 23 18.86 -4.52 11.97
CA MET A 23 18.26 -3.21 12.23
C MET A 23 19.35 -2.16 12.03
N ALA A 24 19.44 -1.62 10.82
CA ALA A 24 20.15 -0.38 10.60
C ALA A 24 19.29 0.76 11.15
N ALA A 25 19.69 1.33 12.29
CA ALA A 25 19.17 2.59 12.78
C ALA A 25 19.64 3.70 11.82
N GLY A 26 18.87 3.93 10.76
CA GLY A 26 19.06 5.07 9.87
C GLY A 26 18.53 6.32 10.54
N GLU A 27 19.44 7.18 11.00
CA GLU A 27 19.14 8.56 11.37
C GLU A 27 18.59 9.28 10.14
N SER A 28 17.27 9.41 10.06
CA SER A 28 16.63 10.11 8.95
C SER A 28 16.42 11.56 9.37
N ALA A 29 17.16 12.43 8.67
CA ALA A 29 16.95 13.87 8.63
C ALA A 29 15.47 14.21 8.54
N SER A 30 15.08 15.36 9.11
CA SER A 30 13.73 15.91 9.17
C SER A 30 13.02 15.88 7.81
N ALA A 31 12.44 14.73 7.46
CA ALA A 31 11.51 14.55 6.36
C ALA A 31 10.13 14.94 6.91
N GLY A 32 9.39 15.78 6.19
CA GLY A 32 8.01 16.12 6.53
C GLY A 32 7.26 14.85 6.92
N LYS A 33 6.58 14.89 8.06
CA LYS A 33 5.85 13.73 8.59
C LYS A 33 4.85 13.30 7.52
N TYR A 34 5.09 12.19 6.85
CA TYR A 34 4.12 11.58 5.93
C TYR A 34 2.88 11.27 6.77
N VAL A 35 1.80 12.02 6.52
CA VAL A 35 0.51 11.79 7.16
C VAL A 35 -0.28 10.87 6.23
N TYR A 36 -0.86 9.82 6.80
CA TYR A 36 -1.82 8.99 6.08
C TYR A 36 -2.97 9.87 5.64
N CYS A 37 -3.23 9.92 4.33
CA CYS A 37 -4.28 10.77 3.81
C CYS A 37 -5.63 10.06 3.74
N PRO A 38 -6.73 10.82 3.84
CA PRO A 38 -8.05 10.27 3.63
C PRO A 38 -8.10 9.53 2.30
N GLU A 39 -8.65 8.33 2.33
CA GLU A 39 -8.89 7.52 1.14
C GLU A 39 -9.82 8.29 0.20
N HIS A 40 -9.58 8.19 -1.11
CA HIS A 40 -10.39 8.88 -2.09
C HIS A 40 -10.87 7.93 -3.19
N LEU A 41 -11.98 8.27 -3.85
CA LEU A 41 -12.47 7.50 -4.99
C LEU A 41 -11.52 7.65 -6.18
N SER A 42 -11.25 6.54 -6.85
CA SER A 42 -10.57 6.54 -8.15
C SER A 42 -11.44 7.23 -9.20
N GLY A 43 -10.88 8.19 -9.94
CA GLY A 43 -11.55 8.84 -11.07
C GLY A 43 -11.43 8.04 -12.38
N ASN A 44 -10.45 7.16 -12.45
CA ASN A 44 -10.04 6.45 -13.65
C ASN A 44 -10.47 4.97 -13.65
N TYR A 45 -10.79 4.38 -12.50
CA TYR A 45 -11.33 3.02 -12.43
C TYR A 45 -12.74 2.97 -13.04
N LYS A 46 -12.99 1.97 -13.91
CA LYS A 46 -14.26 1.81 -14.62
C LYS A 46 -14.96 0.51 -14.26
N GLY A 47 -16.26 0.61 -14.01
CA GLY A 47 -17.14 -0.51 -13.67
C GLY A 47 -17.15 -0.83 -12.17
N PRO A 48 -17.89 -1.89 -11.78
CA PRO A 48 -17.94 -2.34 -10.39
C PRO A 48 -16.57 -2.88 -9.93
N CYS A 49 -16.27 -2.68 -8.65
CA CYS A 49 -15.07 -3.17 -7.97
C CYS A 49 -15.47 -4.23 -6.93
N TRP A 50 -15.01 -5.46 -7.10
CA TRP A 50 -15.22 -6.54 -6.13
C TRP A 50 -13.90 -6.93 -5.48
N GLY A 51 -13.76 -6.83 -4.15
CA GLY A 51 -12.45 -6.97 -3.49
C GLY A 51 -11.71 -8.26 -3.85
N LEU A 52 -12.42 -9.39 -3.81
CA LEU A 52 -11.86 -10.71 -4.14
C LEU A 52 -11.41 -10.89 -5.60
N ILE A 53 -11.83 -10.00 -6.52
CA ILE A 53 -11.65 -10.18 -7.97
C ILE A 53 -10.84 -9.01 -8.57
N ASN A 54 -11.03 -7.80 -8.07
CA ASN A 54 -10.60 -6.57 -8.70
C ASN A 54 -9.61 -5.75 -7.86
N ASP A 55 -9.29 -6.13 -6.62
CA ASP A 55 -8.35 -5.36 -5.78
C ASP A 55 -7.02 -5.10 -6.48
N ALA A 56 -6.43 -6.12 -7.11
CA ALA A 56 -5.17 -5.96 -7.85
C ALA A 56 -5.29 -4.98 -9.04
N LYS A 57 -6.46 -4.94 -9.70
CA LYS A 57 -6.74 -3.98 -10.79
C LYS A 57 -6.96 -2.58 -10.23
N CYS A 58 -7.73 -2.45 -9.14
CA CYS A 58 -7.98 -1.19 -8.46
C CYS A 58 -6.67 -0.56 -7.97
N LYS A 59 -5.82 -1.33 -7.26
CA LYS A 59 -4.48 -0.93 -6.85
C LYS A 59 -3.64 -0.39 -8.01
N ARG A 60 -3.59 -1.12 -9.13
CA ARG A 60 -2.82 -0.66 -10.30
C ARG A 60 -3.33 0.68 -10.81
N VAL A 61 -4.65 0.82 -10.94
CA VAL A 61 -5.26 2.08 -11.41
C VAL A 61 -4.91 3.21 -10.46
N CYS A 62 -5.04 3.02 -9.15
CA CYS A 62 -4.70 4.06 -8.17
C CYS A 62 -3.24 4.52 -8.29
N ILE A 63 -2.29 3.59 -8.48
CA ILE A 63 -0.87 3.91 -8.68
C ILE A 63 -0.62 4.64 -10.02
N GLU A 64 -1.36 4.28 -11.06
CA GLU A 64 -1.28 4.96 -12.38
C GLU A 64 -1.96 6.34 -12.37
N GLU A 65 -2.93 6.56 -11.48
CA GLU A 65 -3.65 7.83 -11.35
C GLU A 65 -2.82 8.94 -10.72
N SER A 66 -2.00 8.62 -9.72
CA SER A 66 -1.12 9.58 -9.06
C SER A 66 0.10 8.90 -8.45
N SER A 67 1.25 9.57 -8.51
CA SER A 67 2.47 9.16 -7.79
C SER A 67 2.31 9.19 -6.27
N ASP A 68 1.32 9.91 -5.76
CA ASP A 68 1.06 10.05 -4.33
C ASP A 68 0.24 8.87 -3.77
N ASN A 69 -0.32 8.05 -4.65
CA ASN A 69 -1.05 6.84 -4.31
C ASN A 69 -0.11 5.64 -4.22
N TYR A 70 -0.22 4.87 -3.13
CA TYR A 70 0.61 3.68 -2.92
C TYR A 70 -0.23 2.38 -2.88
N ASP A 71 -1.55 2.50 -2.73
CA ASP A 71 -2.44 1.34 -2.74
C ASP A 71 -3.84 1.67 -3.25
N GLY A 72 -4.64 0.63 -3.47
CA GLY A 72 -6.05 0.76 -3.73
C GLY A 72 -6.81 -0.53 -3.45
N PHE A 73 -8.07 -0.40 -3.07
CA PHE A 73 -8.94 -1.52 -2.68
C PHE A 73 -10.38 -1.27 -3.13
N CYS A 74 -11.14 -2.34 -3.28
CA CYS A 74 -12.55 -2.25 -3.54
C CYS A 74 -13.35 -2.14 -2.24
N ASP A 75 -14.21 -1.13 -2.14
CA ASP A 75 -15.23 -1.04 -1.11
C ASP A 75 -16.51 -0.39 -1.65
N PHE A 76 -17.66 -0.83 -1.15
CA PHE A 76 -18.99 -0.41 -1.65
C PHE A 76 -19.13 -0.44 -3.19
N ILE A 77 -18.57 -1.47 -3.84
CA ILE A 77 -18.58 -1.65 -5.32
C ILE A 77 -17.76 -0.58 -6.07
N GLN A 78 -16.98 0.23 -5.35
CA GLN A 78 -16.15 1.30 -5.89
C GLN A 78 -14.66 1.03 -5.60
N CYS A 79 -13.78 1.65 -6.39
CA CYS A 79 -12.34 1.57 -6.17
C CYS A 79 -11.88 2.80 -5.38
N TRP A 80 -11.26 2.56 -4.23
CA TRP A 80 -10.72 3.57 -3.33
C TRP A 80 -9.19 3.52 -3.36
N CYS A 81 -8.57 4.69 -3.44
CA CYS A 81 -7.13 4.85 -3.47
C CYS A 81 -6.62 5.35 -2.13
N GLN A 82 -5.49 4.79 -1.70
CA GLN A 82 -4.78 5.21 -0.49
C GLN A 82 -3.51 5.95 -0.91
N GLY A 83 -3.35 7.16 -0.38
CA GLY A 83 -2.22 8.03 -0.69
C GLY A 83 -1.49 8.51 0.55
N THR A 84 -0.27 9.00 0.33
CA THR A 84 0.48 9.76 1.34
C THR A 84 0.37 11.23 1.02
N CYS A 85 0.20 12.09 2.03
CA CYS A 85 0.42 13.53 1.82
C CYS A 85 1.51 14.08 2.72
N THR A 86 2.06 15.20 2.25
CA THR A 86 2.87 16.06 3.08
C THR A 86 1.97 16.81 4.06
N SER A 87 2.52 17.15 5.23
CA SER A 87 1.80 17.85 6.30
C SER A 87 1.21 19.21 5.88
N GLU A 88 1.68 19.79 4.77
CA GLU A 88 1.17 21.06 4.22
C GLU A 88 -0.15 20.86 3.46
N GLU A 89 -0.29 19.77 2.73
CA GLU A 89 -1.53 19.40 2.00
C GLU A 89 -2.64 18.94 2.94
N ALA A 90 -2.28 18.21 4.00
CA ALA A 90 -3.24 17.77 5.02
C ALA A 90 -3.93 18.96 5.73
N ALA A 91 -3.24 20.11 5.85
CA ALA A 91 -3.81 21.32 6.45
C ALA A 91 -4.83 22.02 5.52
N THR A 92 -4.65 21.92 4.19
CA THR A 92 -5.58 22.48 3.20
C THR A 92 -6.84 21.63 3.06
N ALA A 93 -6.73 20.30 3.08
CA ALA A 93 -7.88 19.40 3.00
C ALA A 93 -8.80 19.47 4.23
N GLY A 94 -8.31 19.98 5.36
CA GLY A 94 -9.09 20.19 6.59
C GLY A 94 -9.73 21.57 6.73
N ALA A 95 -9.47 22.51 5.80
CA ALA A 95 -10.03 23.85 5.90
C ALA A 95 -11.53 23.83 5.54
N PRO A 96 -12.43 24.26 6.44
CA PRO A 96 -13.85 24.36 6.10
C PRO A 96 -14.04 25.38 4.96
N ILE A 97 -14.80 24.97 3.94
CA ILE A 97 -15.21 25.86 2.84
C ILE A 97 -16.04 27.00 3.48
N PRO A 98 -15.65 28.28 3.32
CA PRO A 98 -16.46 29.38 3.84
C PRO A 98 -17.82 29.37 3.13
N ALA A 99 -18.89 29.22 3.92
CA ALA A 99 -20.24 29.40 3.44
C ALA A 99 -20.40 30.86 2.98
N ALA A 100 -20.80 31.03 1.71
CA ALA A 100 -21.15 32.31 1.12
C ALA A 100 -22.53 32.79 1.61
#